data_AF-A0A0M3B978-F1
#
_entry.id   AF-A0A0M3B978-F1
#
_cell.length_a   1.000
_cell.length_b   1.000
_cell.length_c   1.000
_cell.angle_alpha   90.00
_cell.angle_beta   90.00
_cell.angle_gamma   90.00
#
_symmetry.space_group_name_H-M   'P 1'
#
loop_
_entity.id
_entity.type
_entity.pdbx_description
1 polymer ?
#
loop_
_entity_poly.entity_id
_entity_poly.type
_entity_poly.pdbx_seq_one_letter_code
_entity_poly.pdbx_strand_id
1 'polypeptide(L)'
;MSRKRIPEISDAEEAEIQRQIAQDPEDCEISDEEIAEGGKPFREVFPELYGSILRSRGRPPLETTKTPVTIRLDPDIVEHYKAKGKGWQSQMNDDLRKAAGLKAGRR
;
A
#
# COMPACT_ATOMS: atom_id res chain seq x y z
N MET A 1 11.33 -8.97 2.47
CA MET A 1 11.92 -7.63 2.67
C MET A 1 11.76 -7.27 4.13
N SER A 2 12.87 -7.20 4.86
CA SER A 2 12.84 -6.86 6.28
C SER A 2 12.48 -5.38 6.42
N ARG A 3 11.38 -5.06 7.11
CA ARG A 3 11.11 -3.68 7.49
C ARG A 3 12.17 -3.30 8.51
N LYS A 4 13.12 -2.43 8.15
CA LYS A 4 14.00 -1.81 9.15
C LYS A 4 13.08 -1.11 10.16
N ARG A 5 13.11 -1.56 11.42
CA ARG A 5 12.44 -0.86 12.51
C ARG A 5 13.17 0.47 12.67
N ILE A 6 12.44 1.58 12.59
CA ILE A 6 12.96 2.88 12.97
C ILE A 6 13.24 2.78 14.48
N PRO A 7 14.42 3.16 14.98
CA PRO A 7 14.70 3.16 16.41
C PRO A 7 13.71 4.11 17.11
N GLU A 8 13.15 3.69 18.23
CA GLU A 8 12.34 4.56 19.09
C GLU A 8 13.28 5.56 19.76
N ILE A 9 13.06 6.85 19.52
CA ILE A 9 13.80 7.92 20.20
C ILE A 9 13.31 7.99 21.65
N SER A 10 14.22 8.21 22.60
CA SER A 10 13.83 8.47 23.98
C SER A 10 13.32 9.91 24.13
N ASP A 11 12.46 10.14 25.13
CA ASP A 11 11.94 11.48 25.46
C ASP A 11 13.07 12.52 25.65
N ALA A 12 14.22 12.07 26.17
CA ALA A 12 15.39 12.93 26.36
C ALA A 12 16.06 13.31 25.02
N GLU A 13 16.14 12.38 24.08
CA GLU A 13 16.65 12.64 22.73
C GLU A 13 15.68 13.51 21.93
N GLU A 14 14.37 13.30 22.07
CA GLU A 14 13.35 14.15 21.47
C GLU A 14 13.45 15.60 21.98
N ALA A 15 13.61 15.78 23.30
CA ALA A 15 13.79 17.10 23.90
C ALA A 15 15.08 17.79 23.43
N GLU A 16 16.16 17.04 23.20
CA GLU A 16 17.41 17.59 22.65
C GLU A 16 17.25 18.01 21.18
N ILE A 17 16.55 17.22 20.37
CA ILE A 17 16.23 17.56 18.97
C ILE A 17 15.41 18.85 18.91
N GLN A 18 14.38 18.99 19.75
CA GLN A 18 13.55 20.21 19.81
C GLN A 18 14.36 21.44 20.24
N ARG A 19 15.31 21.30 21.18
CA ARG A 19 16.20 22.41 21.56
C ARG A 19 17.11 22.85 20.43
N GLN A 20 17.58 21.91 19.62
CA GLN A 20 18.44 22.21 18.47
C GLN A 20 17.66 22.93 17.37
N ILE A 21 16.43 22.49 17.08
CA ILE A 21 15.51 23.16 16.16
C ILE A 21 15.24 24.60 16.63
N ALA A 22 14.86 24.79 17.90
CA ALA A 22 14.54 26.11 18.45
C ALA A 22 15.73 27.08 18.52
N GLN A 23 16.97 26.58 18.43
CA GLN A 23 18.19 27.40 18.38
C GLN A 23 18.58 27.79 16.96
N ASP A 24 18.01 27.15 15.93
CA ASP A 24 18.28 27.45 14.53
C ASP A 24 17.41 28.64 14.06
N PRO A 25 18.00 29.82 13.77
CA PRO A 25 17.25 30.98 13.30
C PRO A 25 16.67 30.81 11.88
N GLU A 26 17.08 29.79 11.13
CA GLU A 26 16.56 29.49 9.78
C GLU A 26 15.43 28.44 9.79
N ASP A 27 15.23 27.74 10.93
CA ASP A 27 14.17 26.75 11.11
C ASP A 27 13.02 27.35 11.93
N CYS A 28 12.27 28.26 11.32
CA CYS A 28 11.06 28.79 11.94
C CYS A 28 9.95 27.73 11.92
N GLU A 29 9.58 27.22 13.09
CA GLU A 29 8.36 26.44 13.27
C GLU A 29 7.14 27.30 12.90
N ILE A 30 6.38 26.89 11.89
CA ILE A 30 5.11 27.52 11.51
C ILE A 30 4.01 26.93 12.40
N SER A 31 3.25 27.79 13.07
CA SER A 31 2.10 27.37 13.89
C SER A 31 0.93 26.85 13.05
N ASP A 32 0.06 26.04 13.67
CA ASP A 32 -1.17 25.56 13.02
C ASP A 32 -2.08 26.72 12.58
N GLU A 33 -2.11 27.81 13.35
CA GLU A 33 -2.84 29.02 13.01
C GLU A 33 -2.28 29.70 11.75
N GLU A 34 -0.96 29.81 11.63
CA GLU A 34 -0.30 30.38 10.45
C GLU A 34 -0.48 29.49 9.21
N ILE A 35 -0.50 28.16 9.38
CA ILE A 35 -0.85 27.22 8.30
C ILE A 35 -2.31 27.40 7.90
N ALA A 36 -3.23 27.60 8.84
CA ALA A 36 -4.64 27.79 8.54
C ALA A 36 -4.90 29.13 7.81
N GLU A 37 -4.16 30.19 8.18
CA GLU A 37 -4.32 31.52 7.59
C GLU A 37 -3.64 31.64 6.22
N GLY A 38 -2.42 31.11 6.06
CA GLY A 38 -1.59 31.29 4.87
C GLY A 38 -1.40 30.04 4.01
N GLY A 39 -1.77 28.87 4.51
CA GLY A 39 -1.53 27.59 3.85
C GLY A 39 -2.41 27.39 2.61
N LYS A 40 -1.76 27.19 1.47
CA LYS A 40 -2.44 26.82 0.22
C LYS A 40 -2.40 25.31 0.03
N PRO A 41 -3.52 24.67 -0.38
CA PRO A 41 -3.51 23.26 -0.70
C PRO A 41 -2.45 22.91 -1.75
N PHE A 42 -1.74 21.79 -1.58
CA PHE A 42 -0.70 21.33 -2.50
C PHE A 42 -1.14 21.30 -3.97
N ARG A 43 -2.39 20.92 -4.23
CA ARG A 43 -3.00 20.89 -5.57
C ARG A 43 -3.06 22.26 -6.26
N GLU A 44 -3.11 23.34 -5.47
CA GLU A 44 -3.20 24.72 -5.96
C GLU A 44 -1.81 25.32 -6.17
N VAL A 45 -0.86 24.97 -5.30
CA VAL A 45 0.53 25.43 -5.42
C VAL A 45 1.28 24.71 -6.54
N PHE A 46 1.00 23.42 -6.74
CA PHE A 46 1.70 22.57 -7.73
C PHE A 46 0.72 21.79 -8.63
N PRO A 47 -0.07 22.47 -9.48
CA PRO A 47 -1.12 21.82 -10.27
C PRO A 47 -0.59 20.77 -11.26
N GLU A 48 0.53 21.06 -11.94
CA GLU A 48 1.20 20.16 -12.89
C GLU A 48 1.66 18.85 -12.23
N LEU A 49 2.31 18.96 -11.06
CA LEU A 49 2.81 17.83 -10.29
C LEU A 49 1.66 17.03 -9.68
N TYR A 50 0.64 17.70 -9.13
CA TYR A 50 -0.56 17.04 -8.65
C TYR A 50 -1.25 16.22 -9.76
N GLY A 51 -1.34 16.79 -10.97
CA GLY A 51 -1.86 16.10 -12.14
C GLY A 51 -1.02 14.89 -12.59
N SER A 52 0.31 14.95 -12.47
CA SER A 52 1.18 13.81 -12.81
C SER A 52 1.03 12.64 -11.83
N ILE A 53 0.84 12.92 -10.53
CA ILE A 53 0.62 11.90 -9.48
C ILE A 53 -0.77 11.25 -9.63
N LEU A 54 -1.81 12.02 -9.95
CA LEU A 54 -3.15 11.46 -10.19
C LEU A 54 -3.17 10.43 -11.34
N ARG A 55 -2.35 10.67 -12.38
CA ARG A 55 -2.22 9.75 -13.53
C ARG A 55 -1.53 8.44 -13.18
N SER A 56 -0.80 8.36 -12.06
CA SER A 56 -0.03 7.18 -11.66
C SER A 56 -0.72 6.28 -10.64
N ARG A 57 -2.02 6.44 -10.39
CA ARG A 57 -2.79 5.60 -9.44
C ARG A 57 -2.86 4.13 -9.87
N GLY A 58 -1.80 3.37 -9.58
CA GLY A 58 -1.76 1.92 -9.53
C GLY A 58 -2.13 1.19 -10.82
N ARG A 59 -2.21 -0.14 -10.73
CA ARG A 59 -2.84 -0.96 -11.77
C ARG A 59 -4.30 -0.50 -11.90
N PRO A 60 -4.81 -0.25 -13.12
CA PRO A 60 -6.22 0.07 -13.33
C PRO A 60 -7.13 -0.90 -12.56
N PRO A 61 -8.16 -0.41 -11.86
CA PRO A 61 -9.10 -1.28 -11.17
C PRO A 61 -9.68 -2.28 -12.16
N LEU A 62 -9.56 -3.58 -11.87
CA LEU A 62 -10.22 -4.60 -12.67
C LEU A 62 -11.73 -4.56 -12.38
N GLU A 63 -12.53 -4.40 -13.43
CA GLU A 63 -14.00 -4.52 -13.42
C GLU A 63 -14.48 -5.75 -12.63
N THR A 64 -13.75 -6.87 -12.74
CA THR A 64 -14.02 -8.10 -12.01
C THR A 64 -12.75 -8.59 -11.33
N THR A 65 -12.72 -8.55 -10.00
CA THR A 65 -11.60 -9.07 -9.19
C THR A 65 -11.98 -10.40 -8.56
N LYS A 66 -10.99 -11.29 -8.37
CA LYS A 66 -11.19 -12.53 -7.62
C LYS A 66 -11.57 -12.21 -6.17
N THR A 67 -12.66 -12.78 -5.67
CA THR A 67 -13.06 -12.60 -4.28
C THR A 67 -12.16 -13.44 -3.36
N PRO A 68 -11.45 -12.85 -2.39
CA PRO A 68 -10.70 -13.61 -1.40
C PRO A 68 -11.71 -14.31 -0.47
N VAL A 69 -11.62 -15.65 -0.38
CA VAL A 69 -12.46 -16.45 0.50
C VAL A 69 -11.59 -17.38 1.35
N THR A 70 -12.00 -17.60 2.59
CA THR A 70 -11.37 -18.59 3.47
C THR A 70 -12.18 -19.88 3.41
N ILE A 71 -11.63 -20.91 2.76
CA ILE A 71 -12.23 -22.25 2.66
C ILE A 71 -11.28 -23.29 3.25
N ARG A 72 -11.85 -24.38 3.80
CA ARG A 72 -11.08 -25.57 4.18
C ARG A 72 -11.14 -26.55 3.01
N LEU A 73 -9.99 -27.05 2.59
CA LEU A 73 -9.83 -28.07 1.56
C LEU A 73 -9.13 -29.27 2.18
N ASP A 74 -9.38 -30.45 1.62
CA ASP A 74 -8.67 -31.65 2.04
C ASP A 74 -7.15 -31.50 1.76
N PRO A 75 -6.27 -32.03 2.65
CA PRO A 75 -4.84 -31.84 2.54
C PRO A 75 -4.25 -32.37 1.22
N ASP A 76 -4.75 -33.50 0.75
CA ASP A 76 -4.33 -34.15 -0.50
C ASP A 76 -4.59 -33.29 -1.74
N ILE A 77 -5.72 -32.56 -1.77
CA ILE A 77 -6.03 -31.58 -2.82
C ILE A 77 -4.97 -30.47 -2.80
N VAL A 78 -4.68 -29.91 -1.62
CA VAL A 78 -3.73 -28.81 -1.49
C VAL A 78 -2.32 -29.26 -1.91
N GLU A 79 -1.90 -30.46 -1.50
CA GLU A 79 -0.62 -31.04 -1.87
C GLU A 79 -0.52 -31.30 -3.38
N HIS A 80 -1.57 -31.88 -3.98
CA HIS A 80 -1.64 -32.12 -5.43
C HIS A 80 -1.42 -30.84 -6.23
N TYR A 81 -2.08 -29.74 -5.87
CA TYR A 81 -1.89 -28.48 -6.58
C TYR A 81 -0.54 -27.83 -6.25
N LYS A 82 -0.10 -27.78 -4.99
CA LYS A 82 1.21 -27.21 -4.63
C LYS A 82 2.36 -27.88 -5.37
N ALA A 83 2.28 -29.19 -5.61
CA ALA A 83 3.28 -29.94 -6.39
C ALA A 83 3.41 -29.45 -7.85
N LYS A 84 2.38 -28.80 -8.41
CA LYS A 84 2.43 -28.17 -9.76
C LYS A 84 3.28 -26.89 -9.80
N GLY A 85 3.74 -26.40 -8.64
CA GLY A 85 4.67 -25.27 -8.56
C GLY A 85 4.01 -23.89 -8.70
N LYS A 86 4.74 -22.94 -9.30
CA LYS A 86 4.32 -21.54 -9.40
C LYS A 86 2.98 -21.41 -10.13
N GLY A 87 2.01 -20.76 -9.48
CA GLY A 87 0.68 -20.53 -10.07
C GLY A 87 -0.34 -21.64 -9.78
N TRP A 88 -0.04 -22.58 -8.88
CA TRP A 88 -0.96 -23.66 -8.50
C TRP A 88 -2.36 -23.19 -8.08
N GLN A 89 -2.47 -22.04 -7.40
CA GLN A 89 -3.76 -21.46 -7.03
C GLN A 89 -4.58 -21.01 -8.25
N SER A 90 -3.93 -20.50 -9.29
CA SER A 90 -4.59 -20.15 -10.54
C SER A 90 -5.07 -21.40 -11.26
N GLN A 91 -4.26 -22.46 -11.29
CA GLN A 91 -4.66 -23.74 -11.87
C GLN A 91 -5.87 -24.34 -11.12
N MET A 92 -5.85 -24.31 -9.79
CA MET A 92 -6.97 -24.76 -8.96
C MET A 92 -8.25 -23.97 -9.26
N ASN A 93 -8.14 -22.64 -9.41
CA ASN A 93 -9.28 -21.82 -9.81
C ASN A 93 -9.80 -22.18 -11.21
N ASP A 94 -8.92 -22.45 -12.18
CA ASP A 94 -9.34 -22.83 -13.53
C ASP A 94 -10.05 -24.20 -13.54
N ASP A 95 -9.58 -25.16 -12.74
CA ASP A 95 -10.20 -26.48 -12.59
C ASP A 95 -11.58 -26.37 -11.90
N LEU A 96 -11.71 -25.52 -10.88
CA LEU A 96 -13.01 -25.21 -10.25
C LEU A 96 -13.98 -24.56 -11.25
N ARG A 97 -13.50 -23.65 -12.09
CA ARG A 97 -14.33 -23.04 -13.15
C ARG A 97 -14.80 -24.07 -14.15
N LYS A 98 -13.92 -24.98 -14.58
CA LYS A 98 -14.28 -26.08 -15.48
C LYS A 98 -15.34 -26.99 -14.86
N ALA A 99 -15.17 -27.38 -13.59
CA ALA A 99 -16.14 -28.21 -12.86
C ALA A 99 -17.51 -27.52 -12.73
N ALA A 100 -17.53 -26.19 -12.58
CA ALA A 100 -18.75 -25.38 -12.52
C ALA A 100 -19.34 -25.01 -13.90
N GLY A 101 -18.73 -25.44 -15.01
CA GLY A 101 -19.18 -25.06 -16.36
C GLY A 101 -18.91 -23.59 -16.74
N LEU A 102 -18.02 -22.91 -16.03
CA LEU A 102 -17.64 -21.51 -16.26
C LEU A 102 -16.49 -21.42 -17.27
N LYS A 103 -16.49 -20.36 -18.09
CA LYS A 103 -15.38 -20.06 -19.04
C LYS A 103 -14.05 -19.92 -18.30
N ALA A 104 -12.93 -20.31 -18.91
CA ALA A 104 -11.59 -20.14 -18.31
C ALA A 104 -11.30 -18.69 -17.88
N GLY A 105 -10.57 -18.50 -16.78
CA GLY A 105 -10.23 -17.17 -16.28
C GLY A 105 -9.27 -16.43 -17.22
N ARG A 106 -9.43 -15.11 -17.38
CA ARG A 106 -8.37 -14.29 -17.99
C ARG A 106 -7.19 -14.19 -17.03
N ARG A 107 -5.99 -14.46 -17.54
CA ARG A 107 -4.71 -14.37 -16.81
C ARG A 107 -4.30 -12.91 -16.58
#